data_AF-A0A8K0DLH1-F1
#
_entry.id   AF-A0A8K0DLH1-F1
#
_cell.length_a   1.000
_cell.length_b   1.000
_cell.length_c   1.000
_cell.angle_alpha   90.00
_cell.angle_beta   90.00
_cell.angle_gamma   90.00
#
_symmetry.space_group_name_H-M   'P 1'
#
loop_
_entity.id
_entity.type
_entity.pdbx_description
1 polymer ?
#
loop_
_entity_poly.entity_id
_entity_poly.type
_entity_poly.pdbx_seq_one_letter_code
_entity_poly.pdbx_strand_id
1 'polypeptide(L)'
;MISSYQEVPSQLWTRNSKWAIYPEDFIVVQDNSSIHTAQIVQEWFEEDSEVELLRWPAKSADLNPIETMWAASGTMLNFMNAM
;
A
#
# COMPACT_ATOMS: atom_id res chain seq x y z
N MET A 1 -19.71 -9.84 -9.45
CA MET A 1 -18.96 -10.91 -8.75
C MET A 1 -17.88 -10.20 -7.95
N ILE A 2 -18.24 -9.68 -6.76
CA ILE A 2 -17.33 -8.90 -5.92
C ILE A 2 -16.48 -9.91 -5.18
N SER A 3 -15.16 -9.85 -5.38
CA SER A 3 -14.18 -10.72 -4.72
C SER A 3 -14.43 -10.70 -3.22
N SER A 4 -14.76 -11.85 -2.65
CA SER A 4 -14.89 -12.03 -1.21
C SER A 4 -13.56 -11.67 -0.57
N TYR A 5 -13.54 -10.65 0.28
CA TYR A 5 -12.42 -10.42 1.19
C TYR A 5 -12.18 -11.73 1.95
N GLN A 6 -11.05 -12.38 1.70
CA GLN A 6 -10.68 -13.57 2.47
C GLN A 6 -10.40 -13.11 3.89
N GLU A 7 -11.22 -13.57 4.82
CA GLU A 7 -11.00 -13.43 6.26
C GLU A 7 -9.58 -13.90 6.59
N VAL A 8 -8.75 -13.00 7.12
CA VAL A 8 -7.40 -13.33 7.58
C VAL A 8 -7.55 -14.23 8.81
N PRO A 9 -7.01 -15.47 8.81
CA PRO A 9 -7.15 -16.38 9.94
C PRO A 9 -6.78 -15.73 11.27
N SER A 10 -7.57 -15.95 12.32
CA SER A 10 -7.37 -15.34 13.65
C SER A 10 -5.99 -15.66 14.25
N GLN A 11 -5.35 -16.74 13.81
CA GLN A 11 -3.99 -17.13 14.17
C GLN A 11 -2.93 -16.15 13.63
N LEU A 12 -3.19 -15.44 12.53
CA LEU A 12 -2.33 -14.38 12.00
C LEU A 12 -2.48 -13.08 12.79
N TRP A 13 -3.67 -12.78 13.31
CA TRP A 13 -3.87 -11.67 14.26
C TRP A 13 -3.11 -11.90 15.58
N THR A 14 -3.00 -13.16 16.03
CA THR A 14 -2.26 -13.53 17.24
C THR A 14 -0.76 -13.76 17.03
N ARG A 15 -0.26 -13.68 15.79
CA ARG A 15 1.18 -13.73 15.54
C ARG A 15 1.73 -12.38 15.98
N ASN A 16 2.42 -12.36 17.12
CA ASN A 16 2.89 -11.17 17.86
C ASN A 16 3.85 -10.23 17.10
N SER A 17 3.94 -10.29 15.77
CA SER A 17 4.69 -9.31 14.98
C SER A 17 3.72 -8.37 14.27
N LYS A 18 3.96 -7.06 14.46
CA LYS A 18 3.33 -5.94 13.71
C LYS A 18 3.27 -6.21 12.19
N TRP A 19 4.19 -7.04 11.70
CA TRP A 19 4.45 -7.32 10.29
C TRP A 19 4.13 -8.76 9.85
N ALA A 20 3.34 -9.51 10.63
CA ALA A 20 3.03 -10.92 10.39
C ALA A 20 2.43 -11.25 9.01
N ILE A 21 1.92 -10.28 8.25
CA ILE A 21 1.31 -10.52 6.93
C ILE A 21 2.20 -10.08 5.76
N TYR A 22 3.35 -9.48 6.05
CA TYR A 22 4.30 -9.01 5.03
C TYR A 22 5.49 -9.96 4.89
N PRO A 23 6.09 -10.05 3.69
CA PRO A 23 7.36 -10.76 3.52
C PRO A 23 8.48 -10.09 4.34
N GLU A 24 9.54 -10.84 4.68
CA GLU A 24 10.59 -10.35 5.60
C GLU A 24 11.35 -9.11 5.08
N ASP A 25 11.32 -8.84 3.77
CA ASP A 25 12.02 -7.71 3.13
C ASP A 25 11.07 -6.82 2.32
N PHE A 26 9.90 -6.50 2.87
CA PHE A 26 8.96 -5.62 2.17
C PHE A 26 9.46 -4.16 2.15
N ILE A 27 9.21 -3.48 1.03
CA ILE A 27 9.52 -2.07 0.86
C ILE A 27 8.22 -1.31 0.74
N VAL A 28 8.08 -0.23 1.52
CA VAL A 28 6.96 0.70 1.44
C VAL A 28 7.21 1.70 0.33
N VAL A 29 6.22 1.87 -0.54
CA VAL A 29 6.22 2.89 -1.59
C VAL A 29 5.05 3.85 -1.32
N GLN A 30 5.34 5.13 -1.20
CA GLN A 30 4.35 6.20 -1.09
C GLN A 30 4.72 7.37 -2.01
N ASP A 31 3.74 8.21 -2.35
CA ASP A 31 4.03 9.45 -3.04
C ASP A 31 4.62 10.50 -2.08
N ASN A 32 5.18 11.58 -2.64
CA ASN A 32 5.77 12.67 -1.84
C ASN A 32 4.73 13.77 -1.52
N SER A 33 3.46 13.43 -1.30
CA SER A 33 2.48 14.41 -0.82
C SER A 33 2.90 14.96 0.55
N SER A 34 2.52 16.20 0.84
CA SER A 34 2.93 16.90 2.06
C SER A 34 2.53 16.19 3.35
N ILE A 35 1.47 15.39 3.31
CA ILE A 35 1.02 14.56 4.45
C ILE A 35 1.96 13.37 4.70
N HIS A 36 2.52 12.77 3.64
CA HIS A 36 3.45 11.64 3.72
C HIS A 36 4.87 12.07 4.09
N THR A 37 5.20 13.34 3.83
CA THR A 37 6.46 13.96 4.25
C THR A 37 6.33 14.75 5.54
N ALA A 38 5.21 14.68 6.26
CA ALA A 38 5.05 15.36 7.54
C ALA A 38 6.03 14.79 8.57
N GLN A 39 6.53 15.63 9.49
CA GLN A 39 7.51 15.24 10.50
C GLN A 39 7.07 13.99 11.29
N ILE A 40 5.83 13.98 11.77
CA ILE A 40 5.27 12.85 12.52
C ILE A 40 5.29 11.52 11.74
N VAL A 41 5.15 11.58 10.41
CA VAL A 41 5.20 10.40 9.56
C VAL A 41 6.65 9.93 9.38
N GLN A 42 7.58 10.87 9.18
CA GLN A 42 9.01 10.55 9.09
C GLN A 42 9.54 9.93 10.38
N GLU A 43 9.20 10.52 11.54
CA GLU A 43 9.57 10.00 12.87
C GLU A 43 9.08 8.57 13.08
N TRP A 44 7.85 8.27 12.66
CA TRP A 44 7.32 6.90 12.76
C TRP A 44 8.09 5.88 11.93
N PHE A 45 8.56 6.25 10.73
CA PHE A 45 9.41 5.37 9.91
C PHE A 45 10.82 5.22 10.51
N GLU A 46 11.35 6.25 11.16
CA GLU A 46 12.64 6.18 11.84
C GLU A 46 12.60 5.31 13.10
N GLU A 47 11.47 5.29 13.81
CA GLU A 47 11.26 4.43 14.99
C GLU A 47 11.13 2.94 14.63
N ASP A 48 10.65 2.60 13.43
CA ASP A 48 10.47 1.22 12.99
C ASP A 48 11.54 0.77 11.99
N SER A 49 12.63 0.22 12.52
CA SER A 49 13.74 -0.31 11.73
C SER A 49 13.40 -1.51 10.84
N GLU A 50 12.23 -2.14 11.00
CA GLU A 50 11.77 -3.25 10.14
C GLU A 50 11.10 -2.74 8.85
N VAL A 51 10.91 -1.42 8.72
CA VAL A 51 10.24 -0.81 7.56
C VAL A 51 11.24 -0.05 6.68
N GLU A 52 11.44 -0.54 5.46
CA GLU A 52 12.19 0.21 4.44
C GLU A 52 11.25 1.10 3.62
N LEU A 53 11.51 2.40 3.61
CA LEU A 53 10.80 3.37 2.76
C LEU A 53 11.59 3.67 1.48
N LEU A 54 11.01 3.38 0.32
CA LEU A 54 11.62 3.69 -0.96
C LEU A 54 11.62 5.20 -1.22
N ARG A 55 12.80 5.76 -1.54
CA ARG A 55 12.90 7.14 -2.03
C ARG A 55 12.25 7.26 -3.41
N TRP A 56 11.11 7.93 -3.46
CA TRP A 56 10.35 8.09 -4.68
C TRP A 56 10.61 9.44 -5.36
N PRO A 57 10.72 9.52 -6.69
CA PRO A 57 10.82 10.80 -7.39
C PRO A 57 9.49 11.58 -7.33
N ALA A 58 9.59 12.89 -7.14
CA ALA A 58 8.42 13.76 -7.12
C ALA A 58 7.67 13.71 -8.47
N LYS A 59 6.34 13.84 -8.43
CA LYS A 59 5.46 13.88 -9.63
C LYS A 59 5.58 12.66 -10.55
N SER A 60 5.94 11.49 -10.01
CA SER A 60 6.12 10.26 -10.78
C SER A 60 4.94 9.31 -10.57
N ALA A 61 3.75 9.77 -10.95
CA ALA A 61 2.51 8.98 -10.84
C ALA A 61 2.52 7.80 -11.82
N ASP A 62 3.19 7.94 -12.96
CA ASP A 62 3.42 6.89 -13.96
C ASP A 62 4.20 5.70 -13.41
N LEU A 63 5.05 5.92 -12.41
CA LEU A 63 5.80 4.87 -11.75
C LEU A 63 5.00 4.20 -10.63
N ASN A 64 3.90 4.79 -10.15
CA ASN A 64 3.21 4.33 -8.94
C ASN A 64 2.30 3.13 -9.29
N PRO A 65 2.59 1.90 -8.79
CA PRO A 65 1.81 0.72 -9.15
C PRO A 65 0.32 0.84 -8.81
N ILE A 66 -0.03 1.64 -7.79
CA ILE A 66 -1.44 1.84 -7.41
C ILE A 66 -2.24 2.55 -8.50
N GLU A 67 -1.61 3.46 -9.26
CA GLU A 67 -2.27 4.19 -10.36
C GLU A 67 -2.65 3.25 -11.50
N THR A 68 -1.81 2.25 -11.77
CA THR A 68 -2.11 1.19 -12.75
C THR A 68 -3.32 0.36 -12.30
N MET A 69 -3.37 0.01 -11.01
CA MET A 69 -4.49 -0.73 -10.43
C MET A 69 -5.80 0.07 -10.48
N TRP A 70 -5.75 1.37 -10.19
CA TRP A 70 -6.91 2.26 -10.29
C TRP A 70 -7.40 2.41 -11.74
N ALA A 71 -6.49 2.58 -12.70
CA ALA A 71 -6.85 2.63 -14.12
C ALA A 71 -7.54 1.35 -14.60
N ALA A 72 -7.04 0.17 -14.17
CA ALA A 72 -7.67 -1.11 -14.45
C ALA A 72 -9.07 -1.22 -13.80
N SER A 73 -9.20 -0.78 -12.55
CA SER A 73 -10.46 -0.78 -11.81
C SER A 73 -11.50 0.13 -12.45
N GLY A 74 -11.10 1.34 -12.88
CA GLY A 74 -11.96 2.28 -13.60
C GLY A 74 -12.39 1.73 -14.97
N THR A 75 -11.49 1.07 -15.68
CA THR A 75 -11.80 0.39 -16.94
C THR A 75 -12.84 -0.72 -16.73
N MET A 76 -12.66 -1.54 -15.70
CA MET A 76 -13.60 -2.61 -15.33
C MET A 76 -14.97 -2.04 -14.92
N LEU A 77 -15.00 -0.97 -14.14
CA LEU A 77 -16.23 -0.31 -13.72
C LEU A 77 -17.00 0.26 -14.92
N ASN A 78 -16.30 0.92 -15.83
CA ASN A 78 -16.90 1.45 -17.07
C ASN A 78 -17.45 0.32 -17.95
N PHE A 79 -16.75 -0.81 -18.04
CA PHE A 79 -17.23 -2.00 -18.74
C PHE A 79 -18.51 -2.56 -18.10
N MET A 80 -18.58 -2.63 -16.78
CA MET A 80 -19.77 -3.10 -16.06
C MET A 80 -20.98 -2.17 -16.20
N ASN A 81 -20.76 -0.85 -16.28
CA ASN A 81 -21.84 0.14 -16.43
C ASN A 81 -22.38 0.24 -17.87
N ALA A 82 -21.65 -0.31 -18.85
CA ALA A 82 -22.04 -0.32 -20.26
C ALA A 82 -22.81 -1.59 -20.68
N MET A 83 -23.01 -2.54 -19.75
CA MET A 83 -23.85 -3.73 -19.90
C MET A 83 -25.22 -3.51 -19.26
#